data_AF-A0AAW3YUV3-F1
#
_entry.id   AF-A0AAW3YUV3-F1
#
_cell.length_a   1.000
_cell.length_b   1.000
_cell.length_c   1.000
_cell.angle_alpha   90.00
_cell.angle_beta   90.00
_cell.angle_gamma   90.00
#
_symmetry.space_group_name_H-M   'P 1'
#
loop_
_entity.id
_entity.type
_entity.pdbx_description
1 polymer ?
#
loop_
_entity_poly.entity_id
_entity_poly.type
_entity_poly.pdbx_seq_one_letter_code
_entity_poly.pdbx_strand_id
1 'polypeptide(L)'
;MDKMKPISIERLKGVMAQLRHPENGCPWDKVQTSASIAPYTLEETYEVLDAIERHDPDALKEELGDLLFHIVFYAQMAEEQQQFDFDDICEAVCDKLERRHPHIFNQQAGISGEEAIKSWEQRKSAERAEKDQHSVLDDIPASLPALMKAYKIQKRCASVGFDWDTLGPVLDKVYEEIDEVMDEAQQAVIDEARLEEELGDLLFSVVNLSRHLGHKPEMALQKACHKFEQRFRNVEKLIFDKGLSLETATLEEMEEMWQRVKNQHT
;
A
#
# COMPACT_ATOMS: atom_id res chain seq x y z
N MET A 1 -26.22 -31.08 23.71
CA MET A 1 -26.90 -30.62 22.48
C MET A 1 -26.01 -29.58 21.85
N ASP A 2 -25.13 -30.04 20.98
CA ASP A 2 -24.24 -29.22 20.20
C ASP A 2 -25.06 -28.57 19.09
N LYS A 3 -25.57 -27.36 19.34
CA LYS A 3 -26.18 -26.56 18.27
C LYS A 3 -25.00 -26.13 17.40
N MET A 4 -24.80 -26.89 16.32
CA MET A 4 -23.92 -26.63 15.20
C MET A 4 -23.86 -25.11 14.96
N LYS A 5 -22.81 -24.47 15.50
CA LYS A 5 -22.57 -23.05 15.23
C LYS A 5 -22.45 -22.95 13.70
N PRO A 6 -23.17 -22.04 13.04
CA PRO A 6 -22.86 -21.75 11.64
C PRO A 6 -21.36 -21.51 11.54
N ILE A 7 -20.72 -22.11 10.52
CA ILE A 7 -19.30 -21.89 10.23
C ILE A 7 -19.11 -20.36 10.22
N SER A 8 -18.08 -19.85 10.91
CA SER A 8 -17.97 -18.41 11.25
C SER A 8 -18.17 -17.47 10.04
N ILE A 9 -17.80 -17.91 8.83
CA ILE A 9 -18.01 -17.16 7.59
C ILE A 9 -19.49 -17.09 7.15
N GLU A 10 -20.26 -18.18 7.29
CA GLU A 10 -21.68 -18.21 6.99
C GLU A 10 -22.47 -17.31 7.93
N ARG A 11 -22.02 -17.20 9.18
CA ARG A 11 -22.57 -16.21 10.12
C ARG A 11 -22.32 -14.78 9.63
N LEU A 12 -21.11 -14.47 9.14
CA LEU A 12 -20.78 -13.14 8.63
C LEU A 12 -21.60 -12.80 7.37
N LYS A 13 -21.69 -13.72 6.40
CA LYS A 13 -22.56 -13.60 5.21
C LYS A 13 -24.02 -13.33 5.63
N GLY A 14 -24.54 -14.11 6.58
CA GLY A 14 -25.90 -13.93 7.09
C GLY A 14 -26.14 -12.59 7.81
N VAL A 15 -25.15 -12.09 8.56
CA VAL A 15 -25.22 -10.76 9.17
C VAL A 15 -25.27 -9.69 8.07
N MET A 16 -24.40 -9.76 7.06
CA MET A 16 -24.38 -8.80 5.96
C MET A 16 -25.72 -8.79 5.19
N ALA A 17 -26.24 -9.96 4.85
CA ALA A 17 -27.53 -10.10 4.19
C ALA A 17 -28.67 -9.46 5.00
N GLN A 18 -28.65 -9.62 6.33
CA GLN A 18 -29.62 -8.97 7.20
C GLN A 18 -29.44 -7.44 7.27
N LEU A 19 -28.20 -6.96 7.35
CA LEU A 19 -27.90 -5.52 7.37
C LEU A 19 -28.37 -4.84 6.08
N ARG A 20 -28.24 -5.49 4.94
CA ARG A 20 -28.66 -4.96 3.63
C ARG A 20 -30.06 -5.39 3.19
N HIS A 21 -30.79 -6.15 4.00
CA HIS A 21 -32.14 -6.61 3.65
C HIS A 21 -33.04 -5.44 3.24
N PRO A 22 -33.73 -5.47 2.07
CA PRO A 22 -34.45 -4.31 1.53
C PRO A 22 -35.43 -3.66 2.52
N GLU A 23 -36.24 -4.48 3.18
CA GLU A 23 -37.26 -4.03 4.14
C GLU A 23 -36.68 -3.73 5.54
N ASN A 24 -36.06 -4.74 6.17
CA ASN A 24 -35.66 -4.68 7.59
C ASN A 24 -34.16 -4.45 7.82
N GLY A 25 -33.41 -4.07 6.78
CA GLY A 25 -31.99 -3.77 6.86
C GLY A 25 -31.71 -2.36 7.40
N CYS A 26 -30.47 -2.16 7.83
CA CYS A 26 -29.95 -0.89 8.30
C CYS A 26 -30.01 0.17 7.20
N PRO A 27 -30.60 1.36 7.45
CA PRO A 27 -30.69 2.42 6.45
C PRO A 27 -29.35 2.84 5.86
N TRP A 28 -28.28 2.87 6.68
CA TRP A 28 -26.95 3.25 6.23
C TRP A 28 -26.34 2.19 5.34
N ASP A 29 -26.41 0.91 5.72
CA ASP A 29 -25.82 -0.17 4.95
C ASP A 29 -26.50 -0.30 3.58
N LYS A 30 -27.82 -0.20 3.51
CA LYS A 30 -28.59 -0.35 2.26
C LYS A 30 -28.22 0.65 1.17
N VAL A 31 -27.89 1.89 1.53
CA VAL A 31 -27.58 2.95 0.56
C VAL A 31 -26.13 2.91 0.08
N GLN A 32 -25.28 2.07 0.68
CA GLN A 32 -23.90 1.95 0.26
C GLN A 32 -23.80 1.28 -1.11
N THR A 33 -22.77 1.71 -1.85
CA THR A 33 -22.36 1.19 -3.16
C THR A 33 -20.88 0.81 -3.08
N SER A 34 -20.38 0.05 -4.07
CA SER A 34 -18.95 -0.27 -4.12
C SER A 34 -18.06 0.98 -4.12
N ALA A 35 -18.53 2.07 -4.73
CA ALA A 35 -17.81 3.35 -4.75
C ALA A 35 -17.79 4.04 -3.38
N SER A 36 -18.88 3.96 -2.60
CA SER A 36 -18.92 4.58 -1.27
C SER A 36 -18.17 3.78 -0.21
N ILE A 37 -18.00 2.45 -0.39
CA ILE A 37 -17.21 1.60 0.51
C ILE A 37 -15.69 1.68 0.24
N ALA A 38 -15.28 2.03 -0.98
CA ALA A 38 -13.87 2.05 -1.38
C ALA A 38 -12.93 2.91 -0.50
N PRO A 39 -13.31 4.12 -0.04
CA PRO A 39 -12.47 4.89 0.88
C PRO A 39 -12.26 4.18 2.22
N TYR A 40 -13.32 3.60 2.81
CA TYR A 40 -13.21 2.84 4.06
C TYR A 40 -12.32 1.60 3.88
N THR A 41 -12.39 0.90 2.74
CA THR A 41 -11.48 -0.23 2.47
C THR A 41 -10.01 0.21 2.44
N LEU A 42 -9.73 1.42 1.96
CA LEU A 42 -8.38 1.98 1.99
C LEU A 42 -7.95 2.28 3.43
N GLU A 43 -8.82 2.89 4.23
CA GLU A 43 -8.59 3.17 5.66
C GLU A 43 -8.27 1.87 6.43
N GLU A 44 -9.11 0.83 6.33
CA GLU A 44 -8.85 -0.45 7.00
C GLU A 44 -7.55 -1.12 6.54
N THR A 45 -7.16 -0.91 5.27
CA THR A 45 -5.88 -1.41 4.79
C THR A 45 -4.72 -0.74 5.52
N TYR A 46 -4.83 0.56 5.84
CA TYR A 46 -3.81 1.27 6.62
C TYR A 46 -3.83 0.89 8.10
N GLU A 47 -5.00 0.65 8.70
CA GLU A 47 -5.11 0.18 10.08
C GLU A 47 -4.48 -1.23 10.24
N VAL A 48 -4.69 -2.13 9.27
CA VAL A 48 -3.98 -3.43 9.22
C VAL A 48 -2.46 -3.22 9.19
N LEU A 49 -1.96 -2.27 8.39
CA LEU A 49 -0.53 -1.97 8.30
C LEU A 49 0.01 -1.42 9.63
N ASP A 50 -0.72 -0.52 10.28
CA ASP A 50 -0.37 0.03 11.60
C ASP A 50 -0.33 -1.06 12.68
N ALA A 51 -1.34 -1.94 12.72
CA ALA A 51 -1.36 -3.07 13.67
C ALA A 51 -0.18 -4.02 13.47
N ILE A 52 0.24 -4.28 12.22
CA ILE A 52 1.45 -5.06 11.91
C ILE A 52 2.70 -4.34 12.42
N GLU A 53 2.82 -3.03 12.20
CA GLU A 53 3.97 -2.23 12.61
C GLU A 53 4.09 -2.14 14.14
N ARG A 54 2.97 -2.04 14.85
CA ARG A 54 2.92 -2.08 16.32
C ARG A 54 3.12 -3.46 16.93
N HIS A 55 3.20 -4.51 16.11
CA HIS A 55 3.24 -5.90 16.56
C HIS A 55 2.09 -6.26 17.51
N ASP A 56 0.89 -5.73 17.23
CA ASP A 56 -0.29 -5.89 18.07
C ASP A 56 -1.23 -6.95 17.45
N PRO A 57 -1.20 -8.21 17.94
CA PRO A 57 -1.98 -9.29 17.35
C PRO A 57 -3.49 -9.15 17.60
N ASP A 58 -3.90 -8.40 18.62
CA ASP A 58 -5.33 -8.21 18.91
C ASP A 58 -5.92 -7.14 17.99
N ALA A 59 -5.23 -6.01 17.82
CA ALA A 59 -5.59 -5.02 16.82
C ALA A 59 -5.57 -5.65 15.41
N LEU A 60 -4.51 -6.40 15.05
CA LEU A 60 -4.42 -7.03 13.74
C LEU A 60 -5.60 -7.95 13.43
N LYS A 61 -6.10 -8.69 14.43
CA LYS A 61 -7.25 -9.56 14.29
C LYS A 61 -8.55 -8.78 14.09
N GLU A 62 -8.69 -7.61 14.71
CA GLU A 62 -9.82 -6.69 14.54
C GLU A 62 -9.82 -6.10 13.13
N GLU A 63 -8.72 -5.48 12.71
CA GLU A 63 -8.61 -4.82 11.39
C GLU A 63 -8.72 -5.81 10.22
N LEU A 64 -8.18 -7.04 10.36
CA LEU A 64 -8.40 -8.10 9.36
C LEU A 64 -9.86 -8.55 9.30
N GLY A 65 -10.58 -8.47 10.43
CA GLY A 65 -12.02 -8.70 10.50
C GLY A 65 -12.81 -7.64 9.72
N ASP A 66 -12.43 -6.38 9.85
CA ASP A 66 -13.07 -5.25 9.16
C ASP A 66 -12.76 -5.26 7.65
N LEU A 67 -11.53 -5.61 7.27
CA LEU A 67 -11.18 -5.87 5.87
C LEU A 67 -11.99 -7.05 5.29
N LEU A 68 -12.17 -8.14 6.04
CA LEU A 68 -13.01 -9.27 5.63
C LEU A 68 -14.49 -8.87 5.52
N PHE A 69 -14.98 -8.04 6.44
CA PHE A 69 -16.33 -7.47 6.39
C PHE A 69 -16.55 -6.67 5.11
N HIS A 70 -15.59 -5.84 4.69
CA HIS A 70 -15.66 -5.11 3.41
C HIS A 70 -15.71 -6.06 2.21
N ILE A 71 -14.92 -7.14 2.19
CA ILE A 71 -14.99 -8.15 1.10
C ILE A 71 -16.40 -8.77 1.03
N VAL A 72 -16.99 -9.14 2.17
CA VAL A 72 -18.35 -9.68 2.23
C VAL A 72 -19.38 -8.62 1.83
N PHE A 73 -19.17 -7.35 2.15
CA PHE A 73 -20.03 -6.25 1.74
C PHE A 73 -20.06 -6.11 0.21
N TYR A 74 -18.88 -6.11 -0.43
CA TYR A 74 -18.78 -6.09 -1.89
C TYR A 74 -19.46 -7.30 -2.55
N ALA A 75 -19.25 -8.49 -1.99
CA ALA A 75 -19.89 -9.71 -2.46
C ALA A 75 -21.42 -9.62 -2.37
N GLN A 76 -21.96 -9.14 -1.25
CA GLN A 76 -23.40 -8.96 -1.07
C GLN A 76 -23.99 -7.98 -2.09
N MET A 77 -23.33 -6.84 -2.33
CA MET A 77 -23.78 -5.85 -3.32
C MET A 77 -23.73 -6.37 -4.77
N ALA A 78 -22.75 -7.23 -5.08
CA ALA A 78 -22.62 -7.85 -6.40
C ALA A 78 -23.68 -8.96 -6.60
N GLU A 79 -23.97 -9.73 -5.55
CA GLU A 79 -25.01 -10.76 -5.55
C GLU A 79 -26.40 -10.13 -5.73
N GLU A 80 -26.69 -9.02 -5.04
CA GLU A 80 -27.92 -8.22 -5.22
C GLU A 80 -28.12 -7.77 -6.68
N GLN A 81 -27.02 -7.59 -7.43
CA GLN A 81 -26.99 -7.22 -8.84
C GLN A 81 -26.85 -8.42 -9.79
N GLN A 82 -26.89 -9.65 -9.28
CA GLN A 82 -26.72 -10.90 -10.05
C GLN A 82 -25.41 -10.95 -10.84
N GLN A 83 -24.32 -10.40 -10.30
CA GLN A 83 -23.01 -10.34 -10.97
C GLN A 83 -22.11 -11.51 -10.54
N PHE A 84 -21.86 -11.64 -9.24
CA PHE A 84 -21.09 -12.71 -8.61
C PHE A 84 -21.39 -12.71 -7.10
N ASP A 85 -21.07 -13.79 -6.42
CA ASP A 85 -21.19 -13.90 -4.96
C ASP A 85 -19.83 -14.07 -4.25
N PHE A 86 -19.86 -14.37 -2.94
CA PHE A 86 -18.65 -14.56 -2.15
C PHE A 86 -17.88 -15.83 -2.56
N ASP A 87 -18.60 -16.88 -2.95
CA ASP A 87 -18.00 -18.18 -3.30
C ASP A 87 -17.30 -18.07 -4.67
N ASP A 88 -17.87 -17.30 -5.62
CA ASP A 88 -17.21 -16.93 -6.87
C ASP A 88 -15.86 -16.21 -6.66
N ILE A 89 -15.78 -15.30 -5.67
CA ILE A 89 -14.53 -14.62 -5.30
C ILE A 89 -13.51 -15.65 -4.78
N CYS A 90 -13.95 -16.56 -3.92
CA CYS A 90 -13.11 -17.63 -3.37
C CYS A 90 -12.58 -18.56 -4.47
N GLU A 91 -13.44 -19.00 -5.38
CA GLU A 91 -13.05 -19.87 -6.49
C GLU A 91 -12.02 -19.18 -7.39
N ALA A 92 -12.28 -17.92 -7.77
CA ALA A 92 -11.38 -17.16 -8.62
C ALA A 92 -9.99 -16.95 -8.00
N VAL A 93 -9.88 -16.79 -6.68
CA VAL A 93 -8.58 -16.69 -6.01
C VAL A 93 -7.91 -18.06 -5.86
N CYS A 94 -8.66 -19.12 -5.57
CA CYS A 94 -8.15 -20.49 -5.49
C CYS A 94 -7.56 -20.94 -6.84
N ASP A 95 -8.35 -20.87 -7.92
CA ASP A 95 -7.91 -21.20 -9.28
C ASP A 95 -6.62 -20.46 -9.66
N LYS A 96 -6.58 -19.17 -9.34
CA LYS A 96 -5.42 -18.31 -9.62
C LYS A 96 -4.20 -18.70 -8.78
N LEU A 97 -4.37 -19.06 -7.50
CA LEU A 97 -3.28 -19.47 -6.64
C LEU A 97 -2.74 -20.84 -7.03
N GLU A 98 -3.61 -21.81 -7.34
CA GLU A 98 -3.23 -23.14 -7.83
C GLU A 98 -2.50 -23.04 -9.17
N ARG A 99 -3.07 -22.27 -10.11
CA ARG A 99 -2.43 -21.98 -11.40
C ARG A 99 -1.14 -21.19 -11.25
N ARG A 100 -0.84 -20.55 -10.11
CA ARG A 100 0.45 -19.87 -9.89
C ARG A 100 1.46 -20.71 -9.09
N HIS A 101 1.02 -21.75 -8.40
CA HIS A 101 1.87 -22.62 -7.58
C HIS A 101 1.76 -24.10 -7.96
N PRO A 102 1.98 -24.49 -9.23
CA PRO A 102 1.89 -25.90 -9.63
C PRO A 102 2.96 -26.77 -8.96
N HIS A 103 4.04 -26.18 -8.44
CA HIS A 103 5.03 -26.91 -7.65
C HIS A 103 4.44 -27.43 -6.33
N ILE A 104 3.41 -26.77 -5.79
CA ILE A 104 2.66 -27.25 -4.62
C ILE A 104 1.54 -28.20 -5.05
N PHE A 105 0.78 -27.84 -6.09
CA PHE A 105 -0.48 -28.52 -6.42
C PHE A 105 -0.39 -29.59 -7.52
N ASN A 106 0.66 -29.61 -8.35
CA ASN A 106 0.84 -30.55 -9.48
C ASN A 106 1.95 -31.60 -9.27
N GLN A 107 2.32 -31.90 -8.01
CA GLN A 107 3.30 -32.94 -7.65
C GLN A 107 4.68 -32.84 -8.36
N GLN A 108 5.11 -31.66 -8.80
CA GLN A 108 6.46 -31.45 -9.34
C GLN A 108 7.48 -31.28 -8.21
N ALA A 109 8.69 -31.80 -8.40
CA ALA A 109 9.77 -31.76 -7.42
C ALA A 109 10.08 -30.32 -6.97
N GLY A 110 10.41 -30.17 -5.67
CA GLY A 110 10.58 -28.89 -5.00
C GLY A 110 11.55 -27.96 -5.73
N ILE A 111 11.06 -26.75 -6.00
CA ILE A 111 11.86 -25.62 -6.49
C ILE A 111 12.42 -24.83 -5.30
N SER A 112 13.56 -24.18 -5.49
CA SER A 112 14.10 -23.25 -4.50
C SER A 112 13.23 -21.98 -4.38
N GLY A 113 13.33 -21.26 -3.26
CA GLY A 113 12.54 -20.04 -3.03
C GLY A 113 12.79 -18.94 -4.07
N GLU A 114 14.02 -18.81 -4.57
CA GLU A 114 14.36 -17.85 -5.63
C GLU A 114 13.73 -18.23 -6.98
N GLU A 115 13.72 -19.52 -7.32
CA GLU A 115 13.05 -20.04 -8.51
C GLU A 115 11.53 -19.85 -8.42
N ALA A 116 10.94 -20.01 -7.24
CA ALA A 116 9.52 -19.77 -7.00
C ALA A 116 9.15 -18.30 -7.23
N ILE A 117 9.95 -17.34 -6.76
CA ILE A 117 9.71 -15.90 -6.94
C ILE A 117 9.82 -15.51 -8.42
N LYS A 118 10.85 -15.97 -9.13
CA LYS A 118 11.00 -15.72 -10.58
C LYS A 118 9.85 -16.30 -11.38
N SER A 119 9.47 -17.56 -11.08
CA SER A 119 8.32 -18.22 -11.71
C SER A 119 7.02 -17.43 -11.46
N TRP A 120 6.82 -16.92 -10.24
CA TRP A 120 5.65 -16.13 -9.88
C TRP A 120 5.52 -14.83 -10.68
N GLU A 121 6.60 -14.05 -10.82
CA GLU A 121 6.59 -12.80 -11.59
C GLU A 121 6.39 -13.06 -13.09
N GLN A 122 7.02 -14.11 -13.65
CA GLN A 122 6.85 -14.51 -15.05
C GLN A 122 5.41 -14.92 -15.36
N ARG A 123 4.77 -15.73 -14.52
CA ARG A 123 3.37 -16.15 -14.69
C ARG A 123 2.40 -14.99 -14.61
N LYS A 124 2.63 -14.06 -13.68
CA LYS A 124 1.88 -12.80 -13.62
C LYS A 124 1.99 -12.03 -14.93
N SER A 125 3.12 -12.10 -15.63
CA SER A 125 3.30 -11.48 -16.95
C SER A 125 2.53 -12.20 -18.05
N ALA A 126 2.60 -13.53 -18.09
CA ALA A 126 1.85 -14.34 -19.06
C ALA A 126 0.34 -14.12 -18.97
N GLU A 127 -0.24 -14.08 -17.76
CA GLU A 127 -1.67 -13.77 -17.55
C GLU A 127 -2.10 -12.42 -18.11
N ARG A 128 -1.20 -11.43 -18.12
CA ARG A 128 -1.50 -10.11 -18.67
C ARG A 128 -1.46 -10.11 -20.19
N ALA A 129 -0.54 -10.88 -20.77
CA ALA A 129 -0.48 -11.06 -22.21
C ALA A 129 -1.70 -11.80 -22.79
N GLU A 130 -2.44 -12.57 -21.97
CA GLU A 130 -3.72 -13.17 -22.36
C GLU A 130 -4.89 -12.17 -22.38
N LYS A 131 -4.77 -11.04 -21.69
CA LYS A 131 -5.69 -9.91 -21.85
C LYS A 131 -5.27 -9.11 -23.08
N ASP A 132 -6.23 -8.56 -23.82
CA ASP A 132 -6.00 -7.73 -25.01
C ASP A 132 -5.39 -6.36 -24.61
N GLN A 133 -4.14 -6.38 -24.13
CA GLN A 133 -3.38 -5.25 -23.63
C GLN A 133 -2.29 -4.90 -24.63
N HIS A 134 -2.25 -3.62 -25.01
CA HIS A 134 -1.33 -3.12 -26.02
C HIS A 134 -0.08 -2.48 -25.40
N SER A 135 -0.11 -2.12 -24.11
CA SER A 135 1.00 -1.49 -23.39
C SER A 135 1.47 -2.30 -22.18
N VAL A 136 2.78 -2.30 -21.94
CA VAL A 136 3.38 -2.89 -20.73
C VAL A 136 2.87 -2.24 -19.43
N LEU A 137 2.36 -1.00 -19.54
CA LEU A 137 1.81 -0.18 -18.47
C LEU A 137 0.30 -0.34 -18.27
N ASP A 138 -0.37 -1.17 -19.08
CA ASP A 138 -1.78 -1.48 -18.88
C ASP A 138 -1.99 -2.19 -17.51
N ASP A 139 -3.19 -2.02 -16.94
CA ASP A 139 -3.58 -2.51 -15.60
C ASP A 139 -2.75 -1.95 -14.42
N ILE A 140 -2.24 -0.72 -14.52
CA ILE A 140 -1.76 0.05 -13.37
C ILE A 140 -2.94 0.87 -12.82
N PRO A 141 -3.49 0.56 -11.63
CA PRO A 141 -4.63 1.31 -11.10
C PRO A 141 -4.29 2.79 -10.94
N ALA A 142 -5.19 3.65 -11.42
CA ALA A 142 -5.03 5.09 -11.33
C ALA A 142 -5.03 5.60 -9.87
N SER A 143 -5.71 4.88 -8.98
CA SER A 143 -5.86 5.20 -7.55
C SER A 143 -4.66 4.81 -6.69
N LEU A 144 -3.59 4.22 -7.25
CA LEU A 144 -2.40 3.91 -6.47
C LEU A 144 -1.74 5.20 -5.95
N PRO A 145 -1.26 5.23 -4.69
CA PRO A 145 -0.38 6.27 -4.20
C PRO A 145 0.82 6.46 -5.14
N ALA A 146 1.29 7.70 -5.27
CA ALA A 146 2.28 8.08 -6.29
C ALA A 146 3.55 7.22 -6.23
N LEU A 147 4.10 6.95 -5.03
CA LEU A 147 5.31 6.13 -4.89
C LEU A 147 5.08 4.67 -5.27
N MET A 148 3.92 4.10 -4.91
CA MET A 148 3.54 2.75 -5.35
C MET A 148 3.34 2.68 -6.87
N LYS A 149 2.72 3.71 -7.46
CA LYS A 149 2.48 3.81 -8.89
C LYS A 149 3.80 3.90 -9.66
N ALA A 150 4.70 4.80 -9.25
CA ALA A 150 6.05 4.94 -9.82
C ALA A 150 6.84 3.62 -9.71
N TYR A 151 6.86 2.99 -8.53
CA TYR A 151 7.51 1.71 -8.32
C TYR A 151 6.98 0.61 -9.25
N LYS A 152 5.65 0.57 -9.44
CA LYS A 152 5.00 -0.40 -10.32
C LYS A 152 5.30 -0.13 -11.80
N ILE A 153 5.27 1.13 -12.23
CA ILE A 153 5.67 1.55 -13.60
C ILE A 153 7.09 1.06 -13.87
N GLN A 154 8.05 1.38 -12.99
CA GLN A 154 9.45 1.01 -13.16
C GLN A 154 9.65 -0.52 -13.18
N LYS A 155 8.98 -1.27 -12.30
CA LYS A 155 9.00 -2.75 -12.36
C LYS A 155 8.45 -3.31 -13.67
N ARG A 156 7.44 -2.66 -14.27
CA ARG A 156 6.89 -3.08 -15.57
C ARG A 156 7.89 -2.82 -16.69
N CYS A 157 8.49 -1.65 -16.74
CA CYS A 157 9.53 -1.34 -17.72
C CYS A 157 10.74 -2.29 -17.59
N ALA A 158 11.18 -2.56 -16.36
CA ALA A 158 12.26 -3.50 -16.10
C ALA A 158 11.96 -4.93 -16.60
N SER A 159 10.70 -5.36 -16.52
CA SER A 159 10.31 -6.71 -16.99
C SER A 159 10.47 -6.93 -18.49
N VAL A 160 10.58 -5.87 -19.29
CA VAL A 160 10.86 -5.92 -20.74
C VAL A 160 12.30 -5.48 -21.08
N GLY A 161 13.15 -5.36 -20.06
CA GLY A 161 14.57 -5.00 -20.23
C GLY A 161 14.87 -3.51 -20.26
N PHE A 162 13.88 -2.64 -19.96
CA PHE A 162 14.12 -1.21 -19.79
C PHE A 162 14.48 -0.92 -18.33
N ASP A 163 15.72 -1.19 -17.96
CA ASP A 163 16.28 -0.95 -16.62
C ASP A 163 17.81 -0.78 -16.68
N TRP A 164 18.40 -0.24 -15.61
CA TRP A 164 19.85 -0.19 -15.42
C TRP A 164 20.37 -1.48 -14.79
N ASP A 165 21.55 -1.95 -15.22
CA ASP A 165 22.15 -3.18 -14.68
C ASP A 165 22.93 -2.97 -13.37
N THR A 166 23.26 -1.71 -13.05
CA THR A 166 24.09 -1.37 -11.89
C THR A 166 23.54 -0.16 -11.14
N LEU A 167 23.88 -0.07 -9.85
CA LEU A 167 23.40 0.98 -8.96
C LEU A 167 24.00 2.36 -9.28
N GLY A 168 25.19 2.43 -9.88
CA GLY A 168 25.90 3.69 -10.18
C GLY A 168 25.05 4.67 -11.00
N PRO A 169 24.63 4.30 -12.23
CA PRO A 169 23.78 5.14 -13.06
C PRO A 169 22.46 5.56 -12.41
N VAL A 170 21.91 4.71 -11.53
CA VAL A 170 20.67 5.01 -10.80
C VAL A 170 20.90 6.12 -9.79
N LEU A 171 22.02 6.09 -9.07
CA LEU A 171 22.40 7.15 -8.14
C LEU A 171 22.80 8.43 -8.88
N ASP A 172 23.53 8.31 -10.00
CA ASP A 172 23.90 9.46 -10.84
C ASP A 172 22.67 10.20 -11.34
N LYS A 173 21.61 9.49 -11.75
CA LYS A 173 20.35 10.13 -12.14
C LYS A 173 19.68 10.85 -10.97
N VAL A 174 19.75 10.34 -9.74
CA VAL A 174 19.24 11.10 -8.57
C VAL A 174 20.00 12.41 -8.38
N TYR A 175 21.32 12.43 -8.61
CA TYR A 175 22.09 13.67 -8.53
C TYR A 175 21.76 14.64 -9.67
N GLU A 176 21.62 14.14 -10.89
CA GLU A 176 21.19 14.93 -12.06
C GLU A 176 19.86 15.65 -11.79
N GLU A 177 18.86 14.94 -11.25
CA GLU A 177 17.54 15.50 -10.95
C GLU A 177 17.57 16.51 -9.78
N ILE A 178 18.51 16.35 -8.84
CA ILE A 178 18.75 17.37 -7.81
C ILE A 178 19.28 18.65 -8.47
N ASP A 179 20.22 18.51 -9.40
CA ASP A 179 20.79 19.65 -10.12
C ASP A 179 19.71 20.33 -10.99
N GLU A 180 18.87 19.58 -11.70
CA GLU A 180 17.75 20.11 -12.52
C GLU A 180 16.73 20.89 -11.66
N VAL A 181 16.32 20.36 -10.51
CA VAL A 181 15.47 21.08 -9.55
C VAL A 181 16.12 22.38 -9.07
N MET A 182 17.41 22.35 -8.76
CA MET A 182 18.12 23.52 -8.26
C MET A 182 18.35 24.57 -9.35
N ASP A 183 18.56 24.16 -10.60
CA ASP A 183 18.68 25.04 -11.76
C ASP A 183 17.38 25.82 -12.00
N GLU A 184 16.22 25.16 -11.90
CA GLU A 184 14.91 25.82 -12.01
C GLU A 184 14.62 26.73 -10.80
N ALA A 185 14.94 26.28 -9.58
CA ALA A 185 14.71 27.05 -8.35
C ALA A 185 15.61 28.30 -8.21
N GLN A 186 16.73 28.37 -8.94
CA GLN A 186 17.70 29.48 -8.90
C GLN A 186 17.53 30.48 -10.05
N GLN A 187 16.53 30.29 -10.92
CA GLN A 187 16.24 31.25 -11.99
C GLN A 187 15.86 32.63 -11.44
N ALA A 188 16.18 33.67 -12.19
CA ALA A 188 15.80 35.04 -11.83
C ALA A 188 14.26 35.24 -11.80
N VAL A 189 13.54 34.44 -12.59
CA VAL A 189 12.08 34.30 -12.57
C VAL A 189 11.79 32.81 -12.60
N ILE A 190 11.16 32.31 -11.55
CA ILE A 190 10.85 30.88 -11.39
C ILE A 190 9.63 30.54 -12.26
N ASP A 191 9.76 29.52 -13.09
CA ASP A 191 8.63 28.85 -13.73
C ASP A 191 8.16 27.71 -12.82
N GLU A 192 7.10 27.98 -12.05
CA GLU A 192 6.55 27.03 -11.08
C GLU A 192 6.14 25.70 -11.71
N ALA A 193 5.70 25.69 -12.97
CA ALA A 193 5.29 24.46 -13.64
C ALA A 193 6.50 23.60 -14.02
N ARG A 194 7.61 24.22 -14.44
CA ARG A 194 8.89 23.53 -14.68
C ARG A 194 9.47 23.01 -13.37
N LEU A 195 9.50 23.83 -12.33
CA LEU A 195 9.98 23.40 -11.01
C LEU A 195 9.18 22.21 -10.45
N GLU A 196 7.85 22.19 -10.62
CA GLU A 196 7.01 21.05 -10.22
C GLU A 196 7.32 19.79 -11.05
N GLU A 197 7.60 19.93 -12.35
CA GLU A 197 8.01 18.84 -13.24
C GLU A 197 9.32 18.18 -12.75
N GLU A 198 10.38 18.98 -12.53
CA GLU A 198 11.68 18.47 -12.05
C GLU A 198 11.58 17.87 -10.64
N LEU A 199 10.75 18.44 -9.76
CA LEU A 199 10.47 17.84 -8.44
C LEU A 199 9.80 16.46 -8.59
N GLY A 200 8.93 16.30 -9.58
CA GLY A 200 8.31 15.02 -9.92
C GLY A 200 9.33 13.99 -10.38
N ASP A 201 10.25 14.38 -11.26
CA ASP A 201 11.28 13.48 -11.81
C ASP A 201 12.35 13.12 -10.76
N LEU A 202 12.72 14.05 -9.87
CA LEU A 202 13.53 13.75 -8.68
C LEU A 202 12.87 12.68 -7.79
N LEU A 203 11.58 12.83 -7.48
CA LEU A 203 10.84 11.83 -6.68
C LEU A 203 10.77 10.48 -7.41
N PHE A 204 10.58 10.48 -8.73
CA PHE A 204 10.57 9.28 -9.54
C PHE A 204 11.93 8.56 -9.55
N SER A 205 13.02 9.32 -9.65
CA SER A 205 14.39 8.82 -9.60
C SER A 205 14.76 8.26 -8.21
N VAL A 206 14.30 8.89 -7.12
CA VAL A 206 14.44 8.36 -5.76
C VAL A 206 13.66 7.04 -5.58
N VAL A 207 12.47 6.92 -6.17
CA VAL A 207 11.72 5.65 -6.22
C VAL A 207 12.53 4.57 -6.94
N ASN A 208 13.20 4.93 -8.04
CA ASN A 208 14.05 4.02 -8.79
C ASN A 208 15.25 3.54 -7.98
N LEU A 209 15.92 4.45 -7.26
CA LEU A 209 16.99 4.12 -6.32
C LEU A 209 16.49 3.17 -5.22
N SER A 210 15.35 3.47 -4.60
CA SER A 210 14.74 2.60 -3.57
C SER A 210 14.48 1.19 -4.09
N ARG A 211 13.97 1.07 -5.32
CA ARG A 211 13.70 -0.21 -5.99
C ARG A 211 14.98 -1.00 -6.23
N HIS A 212 16.03 -0.36 -6.74
CA HIS A 212 17.35 -0.97 -6.97
C HIS A 212 18.02 -1.42 -5.67
N LEU A 213 17.76 -0.73 -4.57
CA LEU A 213 18.18 -1.13 -3.22
C LEU A 213 17.29 -2.23 -2.59
N GLY A 214 16.28 -2.73 -3.31
CA GLY A 214 15.41 -3.82 -2.84
C GLY A 214 14.31 -3.39 -1.88
N HIS A 215 14.02 -2.09 -1.78
CA HIS A 215 12.99 -1.55 -0.90
C HIS A 215 11.74 -1.10 -1.67
N LYS A 216 10.60 -1.10 -0.97
CA LYS A 216 9.35 -0.51 -1.46
C LYS A 216 9.27 0.94 -0.96
N PRO A 217 9.26 1.95 -1.84
CA PRO A 217 9.39 3.35 -1.45
C PRO A 217 8.25 3.84 -0.57
N GLU A 218 7.01 3.47 -0.88
CA GLU A 218 5.83 3.82 -0.08
C GLU A 218 5.98 3.38 1.38
N MET A 219 6.36 2.11 1.58
CA MET A 219 6.57 1.55 2.92
C MET A 219 7.77 2.17 3.64
N ALA A 220 8.83 2.51 2.89
CA ALA A 220 10.00 3.18 3.45
C ALA A 220 9.66 4.58 3.96
N LEU A 221 8.85 5.34 3.20
CA LEU A 221 8.41 6.67 3.59
C LEU A 221 7.46 6.62 4.79
N GLN A 222 6.49 5.70 4.81
CA GLN A 222 5.58 5.52 5.95
C GLN A 222 6.35 5.29 7.26
N LYS A 223 7.35 4.41 7.26
CA LYS A 223 8.23 4.20 8.43
C LYS A 223 9.01 5.46 8.81
N ALA A 224 9.43 6.25 7.84
CA ALA A 224 10.13 7.52 8.10
C ALA A 224 9.19 8.55 8.74
N CYS A 225 7.94 8.66 8.25
CA CYS A 225 6.89 9.48 8.83
C CYS A 225 6.57 9.06 10.26
N HIS A 226 6.34 7.76 10.51
CA HIS A 226 6.07 7.24 11.84
C HIS A 226 7.20 7.53 12.83
N LYS A 227 8.45 7.28 12.41
CA LYS A 227 9.65 7.62 13.21
C LYS A 227 9.73 9.13 13.50
N PHE A 228 9.41 9.99 12.54
CA PHE A 228 9.39 11.43 12.75
C PHE A 228 8.32 11.83 13.76
N GLU A 229 7.10 11.32 13.60
CA GLU A 229 5.97 11.57 14.50
C GLU A 229 6.28 11.15 15.94
N GLN A 230 6.78 9.93 16.14
CA GLN A 230 7.18 9.45 17.46
C GLN A 230 8.21 10.37 18.12
N ARG A 231 9.22 10.81 17.35
CA ARG A 231 10.25 11.71 17.84
C ARG A 231 9.66 13.08 18.20
N PHE A 232 8.79 13.61 17.35
CA PHE A 232 8.19 14.91 17.57
C PHE A 232 7.27 14.89 18.81
N ARG A 233 6.44 13.87 18.98
CA ARG A 233 5.62 13.68 20.20
C ARG A 233 6.47 13.67 21.48
N ASN A 234 7.66 13.08 21.43
CA ASN A 234 8.60 13.12 22.55
C ASN A 234 9.22 14.52 22.76
N VAL A 235 9.49 15.26 21.69
CA VAL A 235 9.90 16.67 21.79
C VAL A 235 8.81 17.51 22.46
N GLU A 236 7.55 17.34 22.06
CA GLU A 236 6.40 18.04 22.67
C GLU A 236 6.34 17.76 24.18
N LYS A 237 6.49 16.49 24.57
CA LYS A 237 6.53 16.10 25.98
C LYS A 237 7.67 16.76 26.75
N LEU A 238 8.89 16.78 26.20
CA LEU A 238 10.05 17.39 26.86
C LEU A 238 9.91 18.92 27.01
N ILE A 239 9.31 19.58 26.02
CA ILE A 239 9.00 21.01 26.06
C ILE A 239 7.97 21.29 27.15
N PHE A 240 6.91 20.49 27.20
CA PHE A 240 5.87 20.60 28.22
C PHE A 240 6.41 20.35 29.63
N ASP A 241 7.27 19.34 29.82
CA ASP A 241 7.90 19.02 31.10
C ASP A 241 8.82 20.16 31.60
N LYS A 242 9.31 21.01 30.69
CA LYS A 242 10.06 22.24 31.01
C LYS A 242 9.15 23.45 31.32
N GLY A 243 7.82 23.29 31.25
CA GLY A 243 6.86 24.37 31.46
C GLY A 243 6.75 25.34 30.29
N LEU A 244 7.23 24.96 29.10
CA LEU A 244 7.11 25.72 27.86
C LEU A 244 5.96 25.17 27.00
N SER A 245 5.56 25.93 25.98
CA SER A 245 4.65 25.47 24.93
C SER A 245 5.34 25.53 23.56
N LEU A 246 4.86 24.78 22.57
CA LEU A 246 5.44 24.79 21.23
C LEU A 246 5.38 26.18 20.57
N GLU A 247 4.34 26.96 20.88
CA GLU A 247 4.16 28.31 20.35
C GLU A 247 5.12 29.33 20.97
N THR A 248 5.64 29.03 22.15
CA THR A 248 6.57 29.91 22.88
C THR A 248 8.02 29.42 22.83
N ALA A 249 8.24 28.16 22.46
CA ALA A 249 9.56 27.59 22.23
C ALA A 249 10.20 28.15 20.95
N THR A 250 11.49 28.45 21.03
CA THR A 250 12.31 28.80 19.86
C THR A 250 12.66 27.56 19.05
N LEU A 251 13.01 27.76 17.77
CA LEU A 251 13.53 26.68 16.92
C LEU A 251 14.77 26.02 17.52
N GLU A 252 15.64 26.82 18.16
CA GLU A 252 16.86 26.33 18.82
C GLU A 252 16.53 25.41 20.00
N GLU A 253 15.53 25.75 20.82
CA GLU A 253 15.05 24.90 21.92
C GLU A 253 14.39 23.62 21.42
N MET A 254 13.58 23.71 20.36
CA MET A 254 12.97 22.56 19.70
C MET A 254 14.03 21.62 19.12
N GLU A 255 15.04 22.15 18.45
CA GLU A 255 16.15 21.38 17.88
C GLU A 255 17.01 20.74 18.98
N GLU A 256 17.27 21.44 20.09
CA GLU A 256 17.95 20.86 21.25
C GLU A 256 17.18 19.63 21.79
N MET A 257 15.85 19.74 21.94
CA MET A 257 15.02 18.62 22.38
C MET A 257 15.00 17.49 21.34
N TRP A 258 14.92 17.83 20.05
CA TRP A 258 14.94 16.86 18.96
C TRP A 258 16.22 16.02 18.96
N GLN A 259 17.39 16.66 19.10
CA GLN A 259 18.66 15.95 19.19
C GLN A 259 18.75 15.08 20.45
N ARG A 260 18.21 15.54 21.59
CA ARG A 260 18.11 14.70 22.80
C ARG A 260 17.26 13.45 22.56
N VAL A 261 16.09 13.59 21.94
CA VAL A 261 15.21 12.45 21.60
C VAL A 261 15.91 11.49 20.64
N LYS A 262 16.60 11.99 19.61
CA LYS A 262 17.35 11.14 18.66
C LYS A 262 18.39 10.29 19.38
N ASN A 263 19.14 10.87 20.32
CA ASN A 263 20.20 10.17 21.05
C ASN A 263 19.68 9.11 22.05
N GLN A 264 18.41 9.21 22.48
CA GLN A 264 17.78 8.22 23.38
C GLN A 264 17.19 7.02 22.64
N HIS A 265 16.88 7.17 21.35
CA HIS A 265 16.24 6.16 20.49
C HIS A 265 17.14 5.68 19.34
N THR A 266 18.46 5.61 19.59
CA THR A 266 19.43 4.96 18.68
C THR A 266 19.72 3.56 19.18
#